data_AF-A0A7S4JDR3-F1
#
_entry.id   AF-A0A7S4JDR3-F1
#
_cell.length_a   1.000
_cell.length_b   1.000
_cell.length_c   1.000
_cell.angle_alpha   90.00
_cell.angle_beta   90.00
_cell.angle_gamma   90.00
#
_symmetry.space_group_name_H-M   'P 1'
#
loop_
_entity.id
_entity.type
_entity.pdbx_description
1 polymer ?
#
loop_
_entity_poly.entity_id
_entity_poly.type
_entity_poly.pdbx_seq_one_letter_code
_entity_poly.pdbx_strand_id
1 'polypeptide(L)'
;KEVIIERVIQKTGASAFKIMTEDRTVVSTKKEDLMKILQHFNYQIENPVHVLSQKDAKTLLQSATKKSFYDFFFEATRLKNAYDLINENKHLSEQLMEII
;
A
#
# COMPACT_ATOMS: atom_id res chain seq x y z
N LYS A 1 1.52 19.02 -17.06
CA LYS A 1 1.91 17.59 -17.20
C LYS A 1 1.13 16.75 -16.23
N GLU A 2 0.04 16.18 -16.72
CA GLU A 2 -0.86 15.30 -15.98
C GLU A 2 -0.77 13.87 -16.49
N VAL A 3 -1.02 12.91 -15.60
CA VAL A 3 -1.21 11.50 -15.96
C VAL A 3 -2.65 11.15 -15.63
N ILE A 4 -3.40 10.73 -16.64
CA ILE A 4 -4.82 10.40 -16.49
C ILE A 4 -4.96 8.88 -16.45
N ILE A 5 -5.60 8.36 -15.40
CA ILE A 5 -5.86 6.92 -15.23
C ILE A 5 -7.36 6.68 -15.33
N GLU A 6 -7.78 5.93 -16.34
CA GLU A 6 -9.16 5.48 -16.54
C GLU A 6 -9.28 3.99 -16.25
N ARG A 7 -10.32 3.58 -15.51
CA ARG A 7 -10.72 2.18 -15.37
C ARG A 7 -12.14 2.02 -15.88
N VAL A 8 -12.33 1.13 -16.85
CA VAL A 8 -13.66 0.74 -17.33
C VAL A 8 -14.05 -0.59 -16.69
N ILE A 9 -15.28 -0.66 -16.18
CA ILE A 9 -15.88 -1.88 -15.65
C ILE A 9 -17.07 -2.21 -16.55
N GLN A 10 -16.97 -3.32 -17.28
CA GLN A 10 -17.99 -3.75 -18.22
C GLN A 10 -19.03 -4.62 -17.51
N LYS A 11 -20.26 -4.66 -18.05
CA LYS A 11 -21.34 -5.51 -17.53
C LYS A 11 -20.99 -7.00 -17.53
N THR A 12 -20.09 -7.43 -18.42
CA THR A 12 -19.54 -8.79 -18.50
C THR A 12 -18.60 -9.13 -17.34
N GLY A 13 -18.27 -8.17 -16.48
CA GLY A 13 -17.29 -8.31 -15.40
C GLY A 13 -15.85 -8.03 -15.84
N ALA A 14 -15.60 -7.86 -17.15
CA ALA A 14 -14.28 -7.46 -17.65
C ALA A 14 -13.92 -6.05 -17.16
N SER A 15 -12.65 -5.84 -16.82
CA SER A 15 -12.14 -4.54 -16.43
C SER A 15 -10.80 -4.26 -17.11
N ALA A 16 -10.64 -3.03 -17.59
CA ALA A 16 -9.42 -2.59 -18.26
C ALA A 16 -8.99 -1.21 -17.75
N PHE A 17 -7.69 -0.99 -17.73
CA PHE A 17 -7.10 0.31 -17.43
C PHE A 17 -6.62 0.98 -18.71
N LYS A 18 -6.68 2.31 -18.74
CA LYS A 18 -5.94 3.15 -19.70
C LYS A 18 -5.17 4.20 -18.92
N ILE A 19 -3.90 4.31 -19.22
CA ILE A 19 -3.01 5.34 -18.72
C ILE A 19 -2.78 6.29 -19.89
N MET A 20 -3.05 7.57 -19.70
CA MET A 20 -3.04 8.59 -20.74
C MET A 20 -2.23 9.81 -20.35
N THR A 21 -1.71 10.51 -21.36
CA THR A 21 -1.15 11.86 -21.20
C THR A 21 -2.28 12.89 -21.05
N GLU A 22 -1.91 14.15 -20.75
CA GLU A 22 -2.85 15.27 -20.68
C GLU A 22 -3.69 15.45 -21.96
N ASP A 23 -3.15 15.12 -23.13
CA ASP A 23 -3.86 15.15 -24.42
C ASP A 23 -4.74 13.92 -24.69
N ARG A 24 -5.00 13.08 -23.66
CA ARG A 24 -5.76 11.82 -23.75
C ARG A 24 -5.16 10.76 -24.70
N THR A 25 -3.87 10.85 -25.00
CA THR A 25 -3.18 9.81 -25.77
C THR A 25 -2.88 8.63 -24.86
N VAL A 26 -3.35 7.43 -25.22
CA VAL A 26 -3.11 6.20 -24.44
C VAL A 26 -1.66 5.78 -24.56
N VAL A 27 -0.96 5.70 -23.43
CA VAL A 27 0.45 5.28 -23.36
C VAL A 27 0.62 3.86 -22.84
N SER A 28 -0.32 3.35 -22.03
CA SER A 28 -0.34 1.96 -21.60
C SER A 28 -1.74 1.53 -21.13
N THR A 29 -1.99 0.23 -21.17
CA THR A 29 -3.19 -0.43 -20.63
C THR A 29 -2.85 -1.50 -19.59
N LYS A 30 -1.56 -1.69 -19.30
CA LYS A 30 -1.07 -2.74 -18.41
C LYS A 30 -1.22 -2.33 -16.95
N LYS A 31 -1.72 -3.25 -16.13
CA LYS A 31 -1.80 -3.06 -14.67
C LYS A 31 -0.40 -2.86 -14.05
N GLU A 32 0.62 -3.54 -14.56
CA GLU A 32 2.00 -3.41 -14.08
C GLU A 32 2.54 -1.98 -14.19
N ASP A 33 2.22 -1.27 -15.28
CA ASP A 33 2.67 0.12 -15.45
C ASP A 33 1.91 1.06 -14.51
N LEU A 34 0.63 0.80 -14.24
CA LEU A 34 -0.11 1.49 -13.20
C LEU A 34 0.55 1.28 -11.82
N MET A 35 0.94 0.04 -11.49
CA MET A 35 1.63 -0.23 -10.21
C MET A 35 2.96 0.53 -10.09
N LYS A 36 3.74 0.64 -11.17
CA LYS A 36 4.97 1.44 -11.18
C LYS A 36 4.70 2.92 -10.95
N ILE A 37 3.64 3.47 -11.56
CA ILE A 37 3.23 4.86 -11.35
C ILE A 37 2.84 5.07 -9.88
N LEU A 38 1.98 4.22 -9.32
CA LEU A 38 1.57 4.29 -7.92
C LEU A 38 2.78 4.22 -6.98
N GLN A 39 3.73 3.32 -7.26
CA GLN A 39 4.97 3.21 -6.51
C GLN A 39 5.83 4.48 -6.60
N HIS A 40 5.96 5.07 -7.79
CA HIS A 40 6.71 6.31 -8.00
C HIS A 40 6.16 7.48 -7.19
N PHE A 41 4.83 7.59 -7.11
CA PHE A 41 4.15 8.61 -6.29
C PHE A 41 3.94 8.20 -4.83
N ASN A 42 4.44 7.02 -4.43
CA ASN A 42 4.23 6.43 -3.11
C ASN A 42 2.75 6.29 -2.69
N TYR A 43 1.85 6.14 -3.66
CA TYR A 43 0.46 5.79 -3.39
C TYR A 43 0.34 4.30 -3.08
N GLN A 44 -0.09 4.00 -1.86
CA GLN A 44 -0.31 2.63 -1.39
C GLN A 44 -1.80 2.46 -1.12
N ILE A 45 -2.54 1.86 -2.04
CA ILE A 45 -4.01 1.79 -2.00
C ILE A 45 -4.49 0.81 -0.91
N GLU A 46 -3.67 -0.18 -0.60
CA GLU A 46 -3.91 -1.17 0.45
C GLU A 46 -3.61 -0.63 1.85
N ASN A 47 -3.00 0.55 1.95
CA ASN A 47 -2.66 1.17 3.21
C ASN A 47 -3.86 1.96 3.75
N PRO A 48 -4.44 1.57 4.89
CA PRO A 48 -5.65 2.20 5.41
C PRO A 48 -5.44 3.64 5.92
N VAL A 49 -4.19 4.09 6.06
CA VAL A 49 -3.86 5.51 6.29
C VAL A 49 -3.97 6.34 5.01
N HIS A 50 -3.66 5.77 3.84
CA HIS A 50 -3.87 6.44 2.55
C HIS A 50 -5.31 6.32 2.08
N VAL A 51 -5.93 5.15 2.26
CA VAL A 51 -7.33 4.89 1.88
C VAL A 51 -8.04 4.17 3.02
N LEU A 52 -8.74 4.94 3.85
CA LEU A 52 -9.53 4.36 4.94
C LEU A 52 -10.86 3.81 4.41
N SER A 53 -10.97 2.48 4.30
CA SER A 53 -12.24 1.85 3.90
C SER A 53 -13.30 2.03 4.99
N GLN A 54 -14.58 1.99 4.61
CA GLN A 54 -15.69 2.11 5.58
C GLN A 54 -15.63 1.01 6.66
N LYS A 55 -15.23 -0.21 6.27
CA LYS A 55 -15.08 -1.34 7.20
C LYS A 55 -13.97 -1.08 8.21
N ASP A 56 -12.84 -0.55 7.76
CA ASP A 56 -11.68 -0.26 8.60
C ASP A 56 -11.97 0.92 9.53
N ALA A 57 -12.64 1.96 9.02
CA ALA A 57 -13.14 3.08 9.83
C ALA A 57 -14.06 2.59 10.95
N LYS A 58 -15.03 1.72 10.63
CA LYS A 58 -15.96 1.18 11.63
C LYS A 58 -15.23 0.35 12.69
N THR A 59 -14.30 -0.50 12.28
CA THR A 59 -13.49 -1.32 13.18
C THR A 59 -12.63 -0.45 14.10
N LEU A 60 -12.01 0.59 13.54
CA LEU A 60 -11.19 1.55 14.27
C LEU A 60 -12.02 2.29 15.32
N LEU A 61 -13.22 2.76 14.96
CA LEU A 61 -14.14 3.43 15.90
C LEU A 61 -14.65 2.51 17.01
N GLN A 62 -14.91 1.23 16.69
CA GLN A 62 -15.43 0.26 17.66
C GLN A 62 -14.39 -0.22 18.67
N SER A 63 -13.12 -0.28 18.27
CA SER A 63 -12.00 -0.72 19.12
C SER A 63 -11.09 0.45 19.53
N ALA A 64 -11.58 1.69 19.41
CA ALA A 64 -10.84 2.94 19.58
C ALA A 64 -10.24 3.10 20.99
N THR A 65 -9.00 2.66 21.15
CA THR A 65 -8.16 2.89 22.33
C THR A 65 -6.89 3.57 21.86
N LYS A 66 -6.20 4.30 22.76
CA LYS A 66 -4.91 4.91 22.41
C LYS A 66 -3.92 3.88 21.85
N LYS A 67 -3.96 2.64 22.35
CA LYS A 67 -3.14 1.53 21.86
C LYS A 67 -3.55 1.08 20.46
N SER A 68 -4.84 0.88 20.17
CA SER A 68 -5.26 0.44 18.84
C SER A 68 -5.03 1.48 17.75
N PHE A 69 -5.12 2.78 18.07
CA PHE A 69 -4.70 3.84 17.16
C PHE A 69 -3.19 3.81 16.89
N TYR A 70 -2.39 3.54 17.91
CA TYR A 70 -0.95 3.37 17.74
C TYR A 70 -0.63 2.15 16.89
N ASP A 71 -1.22 0.98 17.19
CA ASP A 71 -1.00 -0.25 16.44
C ASP A 71 -1.42 -0.08 14.98
N PHE A 72 -2.58 0.55 14.73
CA PHE A 72 -3.07 0.88 13.38
C PHE A 72 -2.09 1.79 12.63
N PHE A 73 -1.61 2.85 13.28
CA PHE A 73 -0.60 3.74 12.70
C PHE A 73 0.72 3.01 12.43
N PHE A 74 1.17 2.18 13.37
CA PHE A 74 2.43 1.44 13.31
C PHE A 74 2.45 0.41 12.17
N GLU A 75 1.33 -0.27 11.95
CA GLU A 75 1.15 -1.17 10.80
C GLU A 75 1.01 -0.39 9.49
N ALA A 76 0.14 0.62 9.45
CA ALA A 76 -0.13 1.39 8.25
C ALA A 76 1.11 2.14 7.74
N THR A 77 1.95 2.67 8.61
CA THR A 77 3.22 3.31 8.23
C THR A 77 4.33 2.32 7.87
N ARG A 78 4.06 1.00 7.92
CA ARG A 78 5.03 -0.09 7.75
C ARG A 78 6.19 -0.06 8.76
N LEU A 79 6.08 0.73 9.82
CA LEU A 79 7.05 0.77 10.90
C LEU A 79 7.12 -0.57 11.63
N LYS A 80 5.99 -1.29 11.74
CA LYS A 80 5.97 -2.65 12.26
C LYS A 80 6.90 -3.59 11.49
N ASN A 81 6.80 -3.60 10.16
CA ASN A 81 7.63 -4.48 9.33
C ASN A 81 9.12 -4.13 9.47
N ALA A 82 9.46 -2.85 9.52
CA ALA A 82 10.84 -2.41 9.73
C ALA A 82 11.35 -2.84 11.12
N TYR A 83 10.54 -2.66 12.16
CA TYR A 83 10.86 -3.06 13.52
C TYR A 83 11.09 -4.57 13.65
N ASP A 84 10.18 -5.37 13.10
CA ASP A 84 10.26 -6.83 13.14
C ASP A 84 11.51 -7.34 12.39
N LEU A 85 11.80 -6.78 11.22
CA LEU A 85 12.99 -7.11 10.43
C LEU A 85 14.30 -6.76 11.16
N ILE A 86 14.36 -5.61 11.84
CA ILE A 86 15.54 -5.22 12.63
C ILE A 86 15.77 -6.19 13.78
N ASN A 87 14.70 -6.60 14.47
CA ASN A 87 14.81 -7.54 15.58
C ASN A 87 15.22 -8.94 15.12
N GLU A 88 14.69 -9.42 14.00
CA GLU A 88 15.09 -10.69 13.41
C GLU A 88 16.58 -10.68 13.04
N ASN A 89 17.05 -9.64 12.36
CA ASN A 89 18.46 -9.49 11.99
C ASN A 89 19.38 -9.40 13.21
N LYS A 90 18.94 -8.71 14.27
CA LYS A 90 19.68 -8.62 15.52
C LYS A 90 19.80 -10.01 16.17
N HIS A 91 18.70 -10.75 16.25
CA HIS A 91 18.70 -12.10 16.82
C HIS A 91 19.62 -13.05 16.07
N LEU A 92 19.57 -13.03 14.73
CA LEU A 92 20.47 -13.83 13.89
C LEU A 92 21.94 -13.47 14.11
N SER A 93 22.24 -12.18 14.30
CA SER A 93 23.61 -11.71 14.56
C SER A 93 24.14 -12.19 15.91
N GLU A 94 23.29 -12.21 16.94
CA GLU A 94 23.63 -12.76 18.26
C GLU A 94 23.91 -14.27 18.19
N GLN A 95 23.06 -15.03 17.50
CA GLN A 95 23.26 -16.47 17.29
C GLN A 95 24.55 -16.79 16.53
N LEU A 96 24.90 -15.99 15.51
CA LEU A 96 26.14 -16.18 14.76
C LEU A 96 27.38 -15.94 15.63
N MET A 97 27.34 -15.01 16.58
CA MET A 97 28.45 -14.76 17.50
C MET A 97 28.65 -15.88 18.52
N GLU A 98 27.62 -16.65 18.86
CA GLU A 98 27.75 -17.81 19.77
C GLU A 98 28.42 -19.03 19.11
N ILE A 99 28.50 -19.06 17.78
CA ILE A 99 29.07 -20.18 17.00
C ILE A 99 30.58 -19.98 16.73
N ILE A 100 31.08 -18.74 16.86
CA ILE A 100 32.50 -18.36 16.66
C ILE A 100 33.26 -18.46 17.97
#